data_AF-A0A950FSS8-F1
#
_entry.id   AF-A0A950FSS8-F1
#
_cell.length_a   1.000
_cell.length_b   1.000
_cell.length_c   1.000
_cell.angle_alpha   90.00
_cell.angle_beta   90.00
_cell.angle_gamma   90.00
#
_symmetry.space_group_name_H-M   'P 1'
#
loop_
_entity.id
_entity.type
_entity.pdbx_description
1 polymer ?
#
loop_
_entity_poly.entity_id
_entity_poly.type
_entity_poly.pdbx_seq_one_letter_code
_entity_poly.pdbx_strand_id
1 'polypeptide(L)'
;MMLAAAATPPACHASIAAYYAPDRKRPGFHTVVVTDDDYALVGWYDEHSGGQGAFRRRHRRWCVLVSSGGAFRADELVRYGVPRPHAERLLAKMQRLRR
;
A
#
# COMPACT_ATOMS: atom_id res chain seq x y z
N MET A 1 -20.66 -21.97 -17.92
CA MET A 1 -19.64 -22.15 -16.86
C MET A 1 -18.51 -21.17 -17.14
N MET A 2 -18.45 -20.05 -16.43
CA MET A 2 -17.31 -19.12 -16.51
C MET A 2 -16.26 -19.55 -15.49
N LEU A 3 -15.07 -19.92 -15.96
CA LEU A 3 -13.90 -20.12 -15.11
C LEU A 3 -13.57 -18.79 -14.41
N ALA A 4 -13.58 -18.78 -13.08
CA ALA A 4 -13.02 -17.68 -12.31
C ALA A 4 -11.53 -17.58 -12.64
N ALA A 5 -11.10 -16.45 -13.21
CA ALA A 5 -9.68 -16.15 -13.36
C ALA A 5 -9.05 -16.15 -11.96
N ALA A 6 -8.12 -17.07 -11.72
CA ALA A 6 -7.33 -17.06 -10.49
C ALA A 6 -6.66 -15.70 -10.38
N ALA A 7 -7.02 -14.92 -9.36
CA ALA A 7 -6.41 -13.64 -9.08
C ALA A 7 -4.89 -13.84 -9.05
N THR A 8 -4.16 -13.14 -9.92
CA THR A 8 -2.70 -13.18 -9.95
C THR A 8 -2.20 -13.03 -8.52
N PRO A 9 -1.37 -13.97 -8.02
CA PRO A 9 -0.90 -13.88 -6.64
C PRO A 9 -0.26 -12.50 -6.42
N PRO A 10 -0.54 -11.85 -5.28
CA PRO A 10 -0.08 -10.49 -5.05
C PRO A 10 1.43 -10.44 -5.19
N ALA A 11 1.94 -9.44 -5.92
CA ALA A 11 3.38 -9.26 -6.09
C ALA A 11 4.02 -9.05 -4.70
N CYS A 12 4.84 -10.00 -4.27
CA CYS A 12 5.49 -9.98 -2.97
C CYS A 12 6.96 -9.59 -3.12
N HIS A 13 7.40 -8.60 -2.36
CA HIS A 13 8.76 -8.06 -2.40
C HIS A 13 9.45 -8.25 -1.05
N ALA A 14 10.78 -8.30 -1.05
CA ALA A 14 11.56 -8.40 0.19
C ALA A 14 11.33 -7.18 1.11
N SER A 15 11.03 -6.03 0.52
CA SER A 15 10.67 -4.80 1.23
C SER A 15 9.71 -3.96 0.39
N ILE A 16 8.97 -3.05 1.04
CA ILE A 16 8.16 -2.03 0.36
C ILE A 16 9.05 -1.14 -0.52
N ALA A 17 10.28 -0.85 -0.07
CA ALA A 17 11.27 -0.11 -0.85
C ALA A 17 11.62 -0.80 -2.18
N ALA A 18 11.71 -2.13 -2.19
CA ALA A 18 11.99 -2.90 -3.40
C ALA A 18 10.83 -2.86 -4.40
N TYR A 19 9.58 -2.72 -3.95
CA TYR A 19 8.43 -2.51 -4.84
C TYR A 19 8.50 -1.16 -5.57
N TYR A 20 8.83 -0.07 -4.85
CA TYR A 20 8.94 1.29 -5.42
C TYR A 20 10.33 1.63 -5.97
N ALA A 21 11.27 0.68 -6.05
CA ALA A 21 12.64 0.95 -6.50
C ALA A 21 12.74 1.55 -7.92
N PRO A 22 11.89 1.14 -8.90
CA PRO A 22 11.88 1.79 -10.21
C PRO A 22 11.47 3.27 -10.14
N ASP A 23 10.44 3.59 -9.35
CA ASP A 23 9.90 4.95 -9.25
C ASP A 23 10.78 5.88 -8.43
N ARG A 24 11.51 5.37 -7.44
CA ARG A 24 12.49 6.15 -6.65
C ARG A 24 13.65 6.72 -7.46
N LYS A 25 13.86 6.23 -8.69
CA LYS A 25 14.82 6.82 -9.63
C LYS A 25 14.28 8.07 -10.33
N ARG A 26 12.96 8.31 -10.27
CA ARG A 26 12.33 9.50 -10.82
C ARG A 26 12.60 10.69 -9.89
N PRO A 27 12.99 11.86 -10.44
CA PRO A 27 13.09 13.09 -9.67
C PRO A 27 11.78 13.38 -8.91
N GLY A 28 11.90 13.93 -7.70
CA GLY A 28 10.76 14.32 -6.88
C GLY A 28 9.92 13.16 -6.30
N PHE A 29 10.25 11.90 -6.55
CA PHE A 29 9.49 10.77 -6.00
C PHE A 29 9.79 10.52 -4.52
N HIS A 30 8.76 10.59 -3.68
CA HIS A 30 8.87 10.42 -2.23
C HIS A 30 7.86 9.39 -1.72
N THR A 31 8.22 8.71 -0.63
CA THR A 31 7.32 7.75 0.04
C THR A 31 7.28 7.96 1.54
N VAL A 32 6.07 7.92 2.11
CA VAL A 32 5.82 7.85 3.55
C VAL A 32 5.24 6.47 3.85
N VAL A 33 5.84 5.73 4.79
CA VAL A 33 5.40 4.38 5.14
C VAL A 33 4.94 4.36 6.58
N VAL A 34 3.73 3.86 6.81
CA VAL A 34 3.22 3.53 8.15
C VAL A 34 2.85 2.06 8.22
N THR A 35 3.11 1.44 9.36
CA THR A 35 2.89 0.01 9.57
C THR A 35 1.98 -0.22 10.78
N ASP A 36 1.26 -1.33 10.76
CA ASP A 36 0.41 -1.83 11.83
C ASP A 36 0.38 -3.36 11.75
N ASP A 37 1.16 -4.01 12.62
CA ASP A 37 1.45 -5.45 12.60
C ASP A 37 1.93 -5.93 11.22
N ASP A 38 1.15 -6.79 10.58
CA ASP A 38 1.44 -7.35 9.26
C ASP A 38 0.84 -6.51 8.12
N TYR A 39 0.36 -5.30 8.39
CA TYR A 39 -0.16 -4.40 7.35
C TYR A 39 0.67 -3.13 7.25
N ALA A 40 0.75 -2.58 6.05
CA ALA A 40 1.37 -1.29 5.82
C ALA A 40 0.57 -0.45 4.84
N LEU A 41 0.60 0.85 5.06
CA LEU A 41 0.07 1.85 4.15
C LEU A 41 1.23 2.75 3.74
N VAL A 42 1.37 2.93 2.44
CA VAL A 42 2.41 3.76 1.84
C VAL A 42 1.73 4.89 1.15
N GLY A 43 2.08 6.13 1.48
CA GLY A 43 1.80 7.28 0.65
C GLY A 43 2.97 7.48 -0.29
N TRP A 44 2.71 7.69 -1.57
CA TRP A 44 3.72 8.11 -2.54
C TRP A 44 3.28 9.40 -3.21
N TYR A 45 4.23 10.23 -3.61
CA TYR A 45 3.97 11.45 -4.36
C TYR A 45 5.20 11.81 -5.20
N ASP A 46 4.94 12.44 -6.33
CA ASP A 46 5.94 13.09 -7.16
C ASP A 46 5.51 14.54 -7.46
N GLU A 47 6.19 15.18 -8.41
CA GLU A 47 5.97 16.58 -8.78
C GLU A 47 4.58 16.84 -9.39
N HIS A 48 3.89 15.80 -9.84
CA HIS A 48 2.65 15.91 -10.62
C HIS A 48 1.47 15.17 -10.00
N SER A 49 1.74 14.17 -9.16
CA SER A 49 0.75 13.21 -8.74
C SER A 49 1.09 12.58 -7.39
N GLY A 50 0.16 11.81 -6.86
CA GLY A 50 0.39 11.04 -5.66
C GLY A 50 -0.69 10.01 -5.44
N GLY A 51 -0.41 9.11 -4.51
CA GLY A 51 -1.31 8.04 -4.20
C GLY A 51 -0.95 7.27 -2.96
N GLN A 52 -1.60 6.12 -2.83
CA GLN A 52 -1.35 5.20 -1.74
C GLN A 52 -1.26 3.76 -2.23
N GLY A 53 -0.50 2.95 -1.48
CA GLY A 53 -0.45 1.51 -1.64
C GLY A 53 -0.64 0.82 -0.30
N ALA A 54 -1.44 -0.24 -0.29
CA ALA A 54 -1.66 -1.09 0.87
C ALA A 54 -0.94 -2.42 0.68
N PHE A 55 -0.29 -2.89 1.74
CA PHE A 55 0.53 -4.10 1.73
C PHE A 55 0.17 -4.99 2.92
N ARG A 56 0.35 -6.29 2.73
CA ARG A 56 0.32 -7.29 3.79
C ARG A 56 1.64 -8.06 3.84
N ARG A 57 2.19 -8.26 5.03
CA ARG A 57 3.34 -9.10 5.28
C ARG A 57 2.92 -10.57 5.31
N ARG A 58 3.58 -11.41 4.51
CA ARG A 58 3.43 -12.87 4.48
C ARG A 58 4.79 -13.51 4.32
N HIS A 59 5.12 -14.52 5.12
CA HIS A 59 6.42 -15.21 5.07
C HIS A 59 7.62 -14.25 4.96
N ARG A 60 7.63 -13.19 5.79
CA ARG A 60 8.66 -12.12 5.81
C ARG A 60 8.77 -11.26 4.53
N ARG A 61 7.83 -11.38 3.59
CA ARG A 61 7.75 -10.57 2.37
C ARG A 61 6.53 -9.65 2.44
N TRP A 62 6.63 -8.49 1.78
CA TRP A 62 5.52 -7.54 1.66
C TRP A 62 4.80 -7.75 0.34
N CYS A 63 3.56 -8.19 0.41
CA CYS A 63 2.70 -8.44 -0.73
C CYS A 63 1.75 -7.26 -0.95
N VAL A 64 1.73 -6.74 -2.17
CA VAL A 64 0.85 -5.64 -2.57
C VAL A 64 -0.60 -6.13 -2.51
N LEU A 65 -1.45 -5.44 -1.76
CA LEU A 65 -2.90 -5.67 -1.80
C LEU A 65 -3.54 -4.79 -2.88
N VAL A 66 -3.15 -3.51 -2.92
CA VAL A 66 -3.61 -2.52 -3.90
C VAL A 66 -2.62 -1.36 -3.98
N SER A 67 -2.53 -0.72 -5.13
CA SER A 67 -1.89 0.59 -5.32
C SER A 67 -2.81 1.46 -6.18
N SER A 68 -3.04 2.71 -5.77
CA SER A 68 -3.95 3.63 -6.44
C SER A 68 -3.39 5.05 -6.41
N GLY A 69 -3.77 5.86 -7.40
CA GLY A 69 -3.71 7.32 -7.30
C GLY A 69 -4.71 7.81 -6.25
N GLY A 70 -4.34 8.83 -5.48
CA GLY A 70 -5.15 9.37 -4.38
C GLY A 70 -5.03 8.64 -3.04
N ALA A 71 -5.74 9.16 -2.04
CA ALA A 71 -5.77 8.61 -0.69
C ALA A 71 -6.89 7.57 -0.54
N PHE A 72 -6.62 6.49 0.20
CA PHE A 72 -7.64 5.49 0.53
C PHE A 72 -8.54 5.94 1.67
N ARG A 73 -9.78 5.42 1.65
CA ARG A 73 -10.70 5.38 2.78
C ARG A 73 -10.63 4.01 3.47
N ALA A 74 -11.05 3.95 4.73
CA ALA A 74 -11.00 2.70 5.51
C ALA A 74 -11.78 1.56 4.83
N ASP A 75 -12.96 1.86 4.26
CA ASP A 75 -13.80 0.86 3.60
C ASP A 75 -13.15 0.27 2.34
N GLU A 76 -12.33 1.06 1.64
CA GLU A 76 -11.57 0.58 0.48
C GLU A 76 -10.48 -0.40 0.92
N LEU A 77 -9.72 -0.05 1.96
CA LEU A 77 -8.71 -0.94 2.54
C LEU A 77 -9.31 -2.26 3.01
N VAL A 78 -10.52 -2.22 3.60
CA VAL A 78 -11.27 -3.42 4.00
C VAL A 78 -11.62 -4.30 2.80
N ARG A 79 -12.08 -3.72 1.70
CA ARG A 79 -12.35 -4.46 0.45
C ARG A 79 -11.10 -5.16 -0.11
N TYR A 80 -9.92 -4.57 0.09
CA TYR A 80 -8.64 -5.16 -0.31
C TYR A 80 -8.03 -6.11 0.73
N GLY A 81 -8.74 -6.40 1.82
CA GLY A 81 -8.35 -7.42 2.79
C GLY A 81 -7.53 -6.91 3.97
N VAL A 82 -7.50 -5.61 4.24
CA VAL A 82 -7.00 -5.04 5.50
C VAL A 82 -8.14 -5.02 6.52
N PRO A 83 -8.05 -5.71 7.67
CA PRO A 83 -9.14 -5.66 8.65
C PRO A 83 -9.36 -4.24 9.18
N ARG A 84 -10.63 -3.87 9.43
CA ARG A 84 -11.03 -2.48 9.75
C ARG A 84 -10.20 -1.82 10.85
N PRO A 85 -9.91 -2.46 12.01
CA PRO A 85 -9.09 -1.83 13.04
C PRO A 85 -7.67 -1.46 12.56
N HIS A 86 -7.06 -2.31 11.73
CA HIS A 86 -5.74 -2.01 11.14
C HIS A 86 -5.85 -0.88 10.11
N ALA A 87 -6.88 -0.88 9.26
CA ALA A 87 -7.12 0.18 8.27
C ALA A 87 -7.25 1.56 8.93
N GLU A 88 -8.03 1.66 10.01
CA GLU A 88 -8.23 2.91 10.75
C GLU A 88 -6.93 3.39 11.42
N ARG A 89 -6.18 2.50 12.07
CA ARG A 89 -4.89 2.85 12.68
C ARG A 89 -3.85 3.29 11.65
N LEU A 90 -3.79 2.63 10.49
CA LEU A 90 -2.90 3.00 9.40
C LEU A 90 -3.23 4.38 8.86
N LEU A 91 -4.50 4.67 8.60
CA LEU A 91 -4.93 5.98 8.11
C LEU A 91 -4.67 7.08 9.14
N ALA A 92 -4.94 6.84 10.42
CA ALA A 92 -4.64 7.78 11.49
C ALA A 92 -3.13 8.07 11.59
N LYS A 93 -2.27 7.04 11.49
CA LYS A 93 -0.81 7.20 11.44
C LYS A 93 -0.38 8.03 10.23
N MET A 94 -0.93 7.74 9.04
CA MET A 94 -0.60 8.46 7.81
C MET A 94 -0.99 9.94 7.87
N GLN A 95 -2.17 10.25 8.41
CA GLN A 95 -2.64 11.64 8.54
C GLN A 95 -1.75 12.46 9.47
N ARG A 96 -1.16 11.85 10.50
CA ARG A 96 -0.25 12.54 11.42
C ARG A 96 1.09 12.92 10.78
N LEU A 97 1.55 12.14 9.79
CA LEU A 97 2.80 12.40 9.08
C LEU A 97 2.66 13.40 7.92
N ARG A 98 1.43 13.78 7.58
CA ARG A 98 1.12 14.74 6.51
C ARG A 98 0.72 16.13 7.03
N ARG A 99 0.80 16.34 8.35
CA ARG A 99 0.62 17.65 9.00
C ARG A 99 1.97 18.31 9.18
#